data_AF-A0A832FPQ8-F1
#
_entry.id   AF-A0A832FPQ8-F1
#
_cell.length_a   1.000
_cell.length_b   1.000
_cell.length_c   1.000
_cell.angle_alpha   90.00
_cell.angle_beta   90.00
_cell.angle_gamma   90.00
#
_symmetry.space_group_name_H-M   'P 1'
#
loop_
_entity.id
_entity.type
_entity.pdbx_description
1 polymer ?
#
loop_
_entity_poly.entity_id
_entity_poly.type
_entity_poly.pdbx_seq_one_letter_code
_entity_poly.pdbx_strand_id
1 'polypeptide(L)'
;MLIALSVHGEDRPGLVHAIAKALADCNANIVDIEQTVLQGIFAMFIVAEAENLECVERRMKELCEILGVKISLSPFERKEKKNKNLYVINVLGRDRVGIVR
;
A
#
# COMPACT_ATOMS: atom_id res chain seq x y z
N MET A 1 0.33 -2.67 -17.31
CA MET A 1 1.47 -1.97 -16.69
C MET A 1 1.43 -2.22 -15.19
N LEU A 2 2.58 -2.43 -14.54
CA LEU A 2 2.64 -2.57 -13.08
C LEU A 2 2.69 -1.21 -12.39
N ILE A 3 1.89 -1.08 -11.34
CA ILE A 3 1.77 0.12 -10.51
C ILE A 3 1.85 -0.25 -9.03
N ALA A 4 2.36 0.67 -8.23
CA ALA A 4 2.36 0.59 -6.79
C ALA A 4 1.41 1.66 -6.22
N LEU A 5 0.49 1.23 -5.37
CA LEU A 5 -0.38 2.08 -4.57
C LEU A 5 0.11 2.07 -3.13
N SER A 6 0.17 3.25 -2.51
CA SER A 6 0.33 3.38 -1.05
C SER A 6 -0.87 4.12 -0.49
N VAL A 7 -1.55 3.54 0.49
CA VAL A 7 -2.67 4.15 1.20
C VAL A 7 -2.29 4.33 2.66
N HIS A 8 -2.55 5.50 3.23
CA HIS A 8 -2.39 5.73 4.66
C HIS A 8 -3.41 6.75 5.19
N GLY A 9 -3.90 6.52 6.40
CA GLY A 9 -4.89 7.39 7.05
C GLY A 9 -5.44 6.78 8.34
N GLU A 10 -6.49 7.38 8.90
CA GLU A 10 -7.20 6.79 10.05
C GLU A 10 -7.91 5.50 9.63
N ASP A 11 -7.80 4.46 10.46
CA ASP A 11 -8.45 3.19 10.20
C ASP A 11 -9.96 3.29 10.37
N ARG A 12 -10.70 2.69 9.42
CA ARG A 12 -12.16 2.61 9.47
C ARG A 12 -12.68 1.46 8.63
N PRO A 13 -13.85 0.91 9.01
CA PRO A 13 -14.46 -0.19 8.26
C PRO A 13 -14.65 0.15 6.78
N GLY A 14 -14.25 -0.79 5.91
CA GLY A 14 -14.50 -0.71 4.47
C GLY A 14 -13.40 -0.09 3.63
N LEU A 15 -12.28 0.39 4.20
CA LEU A 15 -11.14 0.92 3.43
C LEU A 15 -10.64 -0.09 2.39
N VAL A 16 -10.31 -1.31 2.83
CA VAL A 16 -9.82 -2.38 1.96
C VAL A 16 -10.83 -2.71 0.86
N HIS A 17 -12.12 -2.82 1.21
CA HIS A 17 -13.18 -3.09 0.24
C HIS A 17 -13.27 -2.00 -0.82
N ALA A 18 -13.28 -0.72 -0.42
CA ALA A 18 -13.40 0.39 -1.34
C ALA A 18 -12.22 0.46 -2.32
N ILE A 19 -11.00 0.28 -1.83
CA ILE A 19 -9.78 0.30 -2.67
C ILE A 19 -9.77 -0.90 -3.62
N ALA A 20 -10.03 -2.11 -3.12
CA ALA A 20 -10.03 -3.32 -3.94
C ALA A 20 -11.14 -3.27 -5.01
N LYS A 21 -12.33 -2.77 -4.65
CA LYS A 21 -13.43 -2.57 -5.58
C LYS A 21 -13.09 -1.56 -6.66
N ALA A 22 -12.49 -0.43 -6.31
CA ALA A 22 -12.08 0.56 -7.31
C ALA A 22 -11.04 0.03 -8.31
N LEU A 23 -10.10 -0.81 -7.85
CA LEU A 23 -9.18 -1.52 -8.73
C LEU A 23 -9.91 -2.50 -9.64
N ALA A 24 -10.81 -3.32 -9.09
CA ALA A 24 -11.60 -4.29 -9.84
C ALA A 24 -12.50 -3.61 -10.90
N ASP A 25 -13.14 -2.50 -10.56
CA ASP A 25 -13.99 -1.71 -11.48
C ASP A 25 -13.17 -1.12 -12.65
N CYS A 26 -11.85 -0.96 -12.48
CA CYS A 26 -10.91 -0.55 -13.54
C CYS A 26 -10.22 -1.75 -14.23
N ASN A 27 -10.69 -2.98 -13.98
CA ASN A 27 -10.09 -4.22 -14.47
C ASN A 27 -8.60 -4.35 -14.12
N ALA A 28 -8.19 -3.80 -12.96
CA ALA A 28 -6.82 -3.89 -12.46
C ALA A 28 -6.67 -5.14 -11.58
N ASN A 29 -5.67 -5.96 -11.90
CA ASN A 29 -5.35 -7.18 -11.16
C ASN A 29 -4.42 -6.87 -9.99
N ILE A 30 -4.72 -7.37 -8.78
CA ILE A 30 -3.83 -7.21 -7.62
C ILE A 30 -2.79 -8.32 -7.64
N VAL A 31 -1.52 -7.94 -7.74
CA VAL A 31 -0.36 -8.84 -7.81
C VAL A 31 0.20 -9.14 -6.42
N ASP A 32 0.26 -8.12 -5.56
CA ASP A 32 0.75 -8.23 -4.19
C ASP A 32 0.09 -7.18 -3.31
N ILE A 33 -0.04 -7.47 -2.02
CA ILE A 33 -0.77 -6.63 -1.08
C ILE A 33 -0.26 -6.86 0.34
N GLU A 34 0.15 -5.78 0.99
CA GLU A 34 0.49 -5.76 2.41
C GLU A 34 -0.31 -4.65 3.09
N GLN A 35 -0.83 -4.94 4.28
CA GLN A 35 -1.53 -3.95 5.10
C GLN A 35 -1.17 -4.10 6.57
N THR A 36 -1.26 -3.00 7.31
CA THR A 36 -1.10 -2.98 8.75
C THR A 36 -1.92 -1.86 9.36
N VAL A 37 -2.28 -2.03 10.64
CA VAL A 37 -2.89 -0.98 11.46
C VAL A 37 -1.98 -0.77 12.66
N LEU A 38 -1.43 0.44 12.78
CA LEU A 38 -0.55 0.83 13.88
C LEU A 38 -1.22 1.93 14.70
N GLN A 39 -1.64 1.62 15.92
CA GLN A 39 -2.28 2.57 16.83
C GLN A 39 -3.48 3.33 16.20
N GLY A 40 -4.29 2.64 15.39
CA GLY A 40 -5.43 3.24 14.69
C GLY A 40 -5.08 3.93 13.36
N ILE A 41 -3.81 3.93 12.96
CA ILE A 41 -3.37 4.39 11.64
C ILE A 41 -3.32 3.20 10.69
N PHE A 42 -4.13 3.24 9.66
CA PHE A 42 -4.13 2.28 8.56
C PHE A 42 -3.02 2.62 7.57
N ALA A 43 -2.27 1.61 7.15
CA ALA A 43 -1.32 1.68 6.05
C ALA A 43 -1.45 0.44 5.16
N MET A 44 -1.43 0.63 3.85
CA MET A 44 -1.59 -0.44 2.87
C MET A 44 -0.75 -0.16 1.63
N PHE A 45 -0.04 -1.18 1.16
CA PHE A 45 0.74 -1.17 -0.06
C PHE A 45 0.19 -2.23 -1.01
N ILE A 46 -0.03 -1.84 -2.26
CA ILE A 46 -0.57 -2.74 -3.29
C ILE A 46 0.33 -2.64 -4.51
N VAL A 47 0.72 -3.78 -5.05
CA VAL A 47 1.22 -3.87 -6.42
C VAL A 47 0.08 -4.40 -7.29
N ALA A 48 -0.27 -3.66 -8.33
CA ALA A 48 -1.33 -4.04 -9.25
C ALA A 48 -0.85 -3.98 -10.70
N GLU A 49 -1.47 -4.78 -11.55
CA GLU A 49 -1.37 -4.69 -12.99
C GLU A 49 -2.63 -4.02 -13.53
N ALA A 50 -2.47 -2.87 -14.18
CA ALA A 50 -3.57 -2.13 -14.79
C ALA A 50 -3.30 -1.89 -16.27
N GLU A 51 -4.33 -2.07 -17.08
CA GLU A 51 -4.33 -1.69 -18.50
C GLU A 51 -4.73 -0.22 -18.67
N ASN A 52 -5.68 0.25 -17.85
CA ASN A 52 -6.20 1.61 -17.90
C ASN A 52 -5.78 2.42 -16.66
N LEU A 53 -4.65 3.11 -16.75
CA LEU A 53 -4.11 3.92 -15.65
C LEU A 53 -5.02 5.10 -15.30
N GLU A 54 -5.59 5.78 -16.30
CA GLU A 54 -6.45 6.94 -16.11
C GLU A 54 -7.68 6.60 -15.26
N CYS A 55 -8.26 5.40 -15.46
CA CYS A 55 -9.36 4.90 -14.64
C CYS A 55 -8.91 4.78 -13.18
N VAL A 56 -7.77 4.13 -12.93
CA VAL A 56 -7.26 3.91 -11.56
C VAL A 56 -6.95 5.24 -10.89
N GLU A 57 -6.24 6.15 -11.56
CA GLU A 57 -5.90 7.48 -11.03
C GLU A 57 -7.14 8.26 -10.63
N ARG A 58 -8.14 8.32 -11.51
CA ARG A 58 -9.40 9.01 -11.24
C ARG A 58 -10.12 8.40 -10.05
N ARG A 59 -10.29 7.08 -10.00
CA ARG A 59 -10.96 6.40 -8.88
C ARG A 59 -10.23 6.57 -7.56
N MET A 60 -8.90 6.49 -7.56
CA MET A 60 -8.11 6.69 -6.35
C MET A 60 -8.20 8.14 -5.86
N LYS A 61 -8.27 9.12 -6.76
CA LYS A 61 -8.51 10.52 -6.39
C LYS A 61 -9.89 10.74 -5.76
N GLU A 62 -10.94 10.15 -6.32
CA GLU A 62 -12.29 10.16 -5.73
C GLU A 62 -12.28 9.54 -4.33
N LEU A 63 -11.62 8.39 -4.16
CA LEU A 63 -11.53 7.71 -2.88
C LEU A 63 -10.71 8.48 -1.84
N CYS A 64 -9.65 9.21 -2.22
CA CYS A 64 -8.93 10.08 -1.29
C CYS A 64 -9.87 11.05 -0.57
N GLU A 65 -10.77 11.68 -1.33
CA GLU A 65 -11.70 12.70 -0.80
C GLU A 65 -12.81 12.06 0.05
N ILE A 66 -13.43 10.99 -0.45
CA ILE A 66 -14.53 10.30 0.26
C ILE A 66 -14.03 9.62 1.53
N LEU A 67 -12.82 9.04 1.45
CA LEU A 67 -12.30 8.20 2.52
C LEU A 67 -11.41 8.94 3.51
N GLY A 68 -11.02 10.19 3.26
CA GLY A 68 -10.12 10.93 4.13
C GLY A 68 -8.74 10.27 4.30
N VAL A 69 -8.36 9.41 3.35
CA VAL A 69 -7.05 8.75 3.33
C VAL A 69 -6.19 9.37 2.24
N LYS A 70 -4.88 9.27 2.41
CA LYS A 70 -3.93 9.65 1.36
C LYS A 70 -3.61 8.42 0.53
N ILE A 71 -3.86 8.51 -0.77
CA ILE A 71 -3.48 7.48 -1.75
C ILE A 71 -2.42 8.09 -2.66
N SER A 72 -1.30 7.38 -2.84
CA SER A 72 -0.29 7.69 -3.83
C SER A 72 -0.19 6.56 -4.84
N LEU A 73 0.02 6.91 -6.09
CA LEU A 73 0.17 5.98 -7.20
C LEU A 73 1.51 6.24 -7.89
N SER A 74 2.24 5.17 -8.20
CA SER A 74 3.52 5.26 -8.89
C SER A 74 3.74 4.06 -9.83
N PRO A 75 4.50 4.21 -10.93
CA PRO A 75 4.94 3.07 -11.72
C PRO A 75 5.75 2.09 -10.87
N PHE A 76 5.58 0.80 -11.10
CA PHE A 76 6.30 -0.24 -10.35
C PHE A 76 7.06 -1.17 -11.29
N GLU A 77 8.35 -1.36 -11.01
CA GLU A 77 9.18 -2.34 -11.69
C GLU A 77 9.44 -3.54 -10.79
N ARG A 78 9.04 -4.72 -11.23
CA ARG A 78 9.30 -5.96 -10.51
C ARG A 78 10.78 -6.31 -10.62
N LYS A 79 11.55 -6.07 -9.56
CA LYS A 79 12.92 -6.56 -9.46
C LYS A 79 12.90 -8.06 -9.15
N GLU A 80 13.71 -8.84 -9.86
CA GLU A 80 13.92 -10.25 -9.53
C GLU A 80 14.42 -10.40 -8.09
N LYS A 81 13.75 -11.24 -7.31
CA LYS A 81 14.19 -11.59 -5.96
C LYS A 81 15.47 -12.44 -6.09
N LYS A 82 16.63 -11.82 -5.92
CA LYS A 82 17.86 -12.57 -5.60
C LYS A 82 17.63 -13.35 -4.32
N ASN A 83 18.07 -14.61 -4.25
CA ASN A 83 18.07 -15.37 -3.00
C ASN A 83 18.86 -14.58 -1.95
N LYS A 84 18.14 -14.02 -0.98
CA LYS A 84 18.73 -13.32 0.17
C LYS A 84 18.69 -14.26 1.36
N ASN A 85 19.80 -14.36 2.07
CA ASN A 85 19.80 -14.98 3.40
C ASN A 85 19.00 -14.06 4.33
N LEU A 86 17.86 -14.55 4.82
CA LEU A 86 17.03 -13.84 5.79
C LEU A 86 17.64 -14.01 7.18
N TYR A 87 17.88 -12.89 7.87
CA TYR A 87 18.35 -12.89 9.25
C TYR A 87 17.32 -12.18 10.11
N VAL A 88 17.03 -12.73 11.28
CA VAL A 88 16.23 -12.08 12.31
C VAL A 88 17.20 -11.49 13.33
N ILE A 89 17.16 -10.17 13.51
CA ILE A 89 17.97 -9.46 14.51
C ILE A 89 17.01 -8.97 15.59
N ASN A 90 17.19 -9.47 16.82
CA ASN A 90 16.46 -8.98 17.99
C ASN A 90 17.39 -8.05 18.77
N VAL A 91 16.99 -6.78 18.90
CA VAL A 91 17.72 -5.78 19.70
C VAL A 91 16.95 -5.54 21.00
N LEU A 92 17.63 -5.69 22.13
CA LEU A 92 17.10 -5.45 23.47
C LEU A 92 17.90 -4.32 24.12
N GLY A 93 17.22 -3.30 24.62
CA GLY A 93 17.86 -2.16 25.27
C GLY A 93 16.82 -1.22 25.87
N ARG A 94 17.26 -0.34 26.78
CA ARG A 94 16.40 0.74 27.27
C ARG A 94 16.18 1.77 26.16
N ASP A 95 14.96 2.30 26.09
CA ASP A 95 14.61 3.33 25.13
C ASP A 95 15.53 4.56 25.27
N ARG A 96 16.05 5.04 24.15
CA ARG A 96 16.88 6.24 24.04
C ARG A 96 16.90 6.73 22.60
N VAL A 97 16.99 8.05 22.44
CA VAL A 97 17.18 8.69 21.14
C VAL A 97 18.39 8.07 20.42
N GLY A 98 18.19 7.63 19.18
CA GLY A 98 19.24 7.05 18.35
C GLY A 98 19.54 5.55 18.58
N ILE A 99 18.66 4.81 19.28
CA ILE A 99 18.80 3.35 19.42
C ILE A 99 18.66 2.60 18.08
N VAL A 100 17.89 3.14 17.13
CA VAL A 100 17.86 2.75 15.72
C VAL A 100 18.46 3.90 14.92
N ARG A 101 19.61 3.68 14.28
CA ARG A 101 20.28 4.65 13.41
C ARG A 101 20.89 3.94 12.20
#